data_AF-A0A249PNE8-F1
#
_entry.id   AF-A0A249PNE8-F1
#
_cell.length_a   1.000
_cell.length_b   1.000
_cell.length_c   1.000
_cell.angle_alpha   90.00
_cell.angle_beta   90.00
_cell.angle_gamma   90.00
#
_symmetry.space_group_name_H-M   'P 1'
#
loop_
_entity.id
_entity.type
_entity.pdbx_description
1 polymer ?
#
loop_
_entity_poly.entity_id
_entity_poly.type
_entity_poly.pdbx_seq_one_letter_code
_entity_poly.pdbx_strand_id
1 'polypeptide(L)'
;MKTMVAMLLAAVGVAVSASSTLAVNFCQSNKDRNCFTGSFGLVDIPGDASHKLLKADFGYVDLNGVGWQTNKETKTDGASIPPLLQPFVGSPWEDGYIRAAVIHVLRQARSNLERDASRLL
;
A
#
# COMPACT_ATOMS: atom_id res chain seq x y z
N MET A 1 18.19 29.74 61.36
CA MET A 1 18.32 29.89 59.90
C MET A 1 18.95 28.62 59.34
N LYS A 2 18.16 27.72 58.77
CA LYS A 2 18.64 26.62 57.91
C LYS A 2 17.48 26.20 57.01
N THR A 3 17.72 26.37 55.73
CA THR A 3 16.79 26.38 54.60
C THR A 3 16.23 24.99 54.31
N MET A 4 14.90 24.89 54.17
CA MET A 4 14.25 23.77 53.51
C MET A 4 14.49 23.87 52.01
N VAL A 5 15.18 22.91 51.41
CA VAL A 5 15.24 22.75 49.95
C VAL A 5 14.30 21.63 49.59
N ALA A 6 13.13 21.99 49.06
CA ALA A 6 12.21 21.05 48.44
C ALA A 6 12.78 20.65 47.08
N MET A 7 13.14 19.37 46.93
CA MET A 7 13.45 18.78 45.63
C MET A 7 12.15 18.71 44.81
N LEU A 8 11.99 19.62 43.86
CA LEU A 8 11.07 19.46 42.73
C LEU A 8 11.66 18.40 41.80
N LEU A 9 11.13 17.18 41.86
CA LEU A 9 11.28 16.20 40.78
C LEU A 9 10.49 16.70 39.57
N ALA A 10 11.19 17.25 38.58
CA ALA A 10 10.63 17.49 37.26
C ALA A 10 10.33 16.14 36.60
N ALA A 11 9.05 15.76 36.59
CA ALA A 11 8.58 14.67 35.74
C ALA A 11 8.68 15.14 34.29
N VAL A 12 9.79 14.82 33.63
CA VAL A 12 9.92 14.93 32.18
C VAL A 12 9.03 13.85 31.58
N GLY A 13 7.76 14.20 31.35
CA GLY A 13 6.86 13.39 30.55
C GLY A 13 7.36 13.39 29.12
N VAL A 14 8.06 12.33 28.73
CA VAL A 14 8.34 12.06 27.32
C VAL A 14 7.00 11.69 26.71
N ALA A 15 6.37 12.65 26.04
CA ALA A 15 5.23 12.39 25.17
C ALA A 15 5.74 11.51 24.02
N VAL A 16 5.58 10.20 24.17
CA VAL A 16 5.74 9.26 23.05
C VAL A 16 4.60 9.58 22.11
N SER A 17 4.87 10.36 21.06
CA SER A 17 3.97 10.52 19.93
C SER A 17 3.79 9.14 19.32
N ALA A 18 2.63 8.52 19.56
CA ALA A 18 2.24 7.29 18.88
C ALA A 18 2.11 7.61 17.38
N SER A 19 3.17 7.33 16.62
CA SER A 19 3.10 7.33 15.17
C SER A 19 2.15 6.21 14.77
N SER A 20 0.92 6.56 14.41
CA SER A 20 -0.07 5.64 13.86
C SER A 20 0.42 5.15 12.49
N THR A 21 1.27 4.14 12.47
CA THR A 21 1.49 3.37 11.25
C THR A 21 0.15 2.75 10.89
N LEU A 22 -0.40 3.13 9.73
CA LEU A 22 -1.59 2.47 9.18
C LEU A 22 -1.22 1.00 8.96
N ALA A 23 -1.59 0.14 9.91
CA ALA A 23 -1.33 -1.28 9.83
C ALA A 23 -2.05 -1.83 8.58
N VAL A 24 -1.28 -2.48 7.72
CA VAL A 24 -1.81 -3.12 6.51
C VAL A 24 -2.61 -4.33 6.94
N ASN A 25 -3.91 -4.33 6.65
CA ASN A 25 -4.78 -5.45 6.99
C ASN A 25 -4.65 -6.55 5.93
N PHE A 26 -4.10 -7.69 6.32
CA PHE A 26 -4.10 -8.91 5.53
C PHE A 26 -5.21 -9.86 6.01
N CYS A 27 -5.84 -10.58 5.09
CA CYS A 27 -6.88 -11.55 5.40
C CYS A 27 -6.25 -12.73 6.16
N GLN A 28 -6.85 -13.11 7.28
CA GLN A 28 -6.47 -14.25 8.12
C GLN A 28 -7.35 -15.48 7.82
N SER A 29 -8.52 -15.26 7.23
CA SER A 29 -9.51 -16.28 6.88
C SER A 29 -10.18 -15.98 5.54
N ASN A 30 -10.71 -17.02 4.90
CA ASN A 30 -11.46 -16.91 3.63
C ASN A 30 -12.79 -16.13 3.76
N LYS A 31 -13.25 -15.88 5.00
CA LYS A 31 -14.43 -15.06 5.29
C LYS A 31 -14.11 -13.57 5.41
N ASP A 32 -12.84 -13.21 5.50
CA ASP A 32 -12.44 -11.84 5.72
C ASP A 32 -12.71 -10.99 4.47
N ARG A 33 -12.95 -9.71 4.71
CA ARG A 33 -13.29 -8.69 3.72
C ARG A 33 -12.48 -7.44 4.02
N ASN A 34 -12.31 -6.58 3.03
CA ASN A 34 -11.57 -5.34 3.15
C ASN A 34 -10.11 -5.56 3.61
N CYS A 35 -9.45 -6.56 3.01
CA CYS A 35 -8.12 -7.00 3.41
C CYS A 35 -7.31 -7.48 2.20
N PHE A 36 -5.98 -7.35 2.30
CA PHE A 36 -5.04 -7.85 1.31
C PHE A 36 -4.79 -9.35 1.45
N THR A 37 -4.48 -10.01 0.35
CA THR A 37 -4.17 -11.44 0.31
C THR A 37 -2.80 -11.67 -0.32
N GLY A 38 -2.14 -12.76 0.06
CA GLY A 38 -0.83 -13.12 -0.49
C GLY A 38 0.31 -12.31 0.14
N SER A 39 1.37 -12.10 -0.63
CA SER A 39 2.57 -11.39 -0.18
C SER A 39 2.90 -10.24 -1.10
N PHE A 40 3.21 -9.09 -0.52
CA PHE A 40 3.59 -7.91 -1.30
C PHE A 40 5.10 -7.80 -1.41
N GLY A 41 5.59 -7.63 -2.64
CA GLY A 41 6.98 -7.30 -2.91
C GLY A 41 7.15 -6.89 -4.36
N LEU A 42 8.10 -5.99 -4.61
CA LEU A 42 8.43 -5.53 -5.95
C LEU A 42 9.90 -5.84 -6.26
N VAL A 43 10.17 -6.15 -7.52
CA VAL A 43 11.53 -6.33 -8.04
C VAL A 43 11.75 -5.36 -9.20
N ASP A 44 12.96 -4.82 -9.27
CA ASP A 44 13.36 -3.93 -10.36
C ASP A 44 13.55 -4.69 -11.66
N ILE A 45 13.22 -4.03 -12.77
CA ILE A 45 13.45 -4.56 -14.12
C ILE A 45 14.75 -3.95 -14.65
N PRO A 46 15.76 -4.78 -14.99
CA PRO A 46 16.97 -4.26 -15.63
C PRO A 46 16.64 -3.51 -16.92
N GLY A 47 16.98 -2.23 -16.99
CA GLY A 47 16.75 -1.37 -18.15
C GLY A 47 15.40 -0.65 -18.20
N ASP A 48 14.51 -0.84 -17.22
CA ASP A 48 13.22 -0.14 -17.14
C ASP A 48 13.00 0.40 -15.71
N ALA A 49 13.43 1.64 -15.48
CA ALA A 49 13.31 2.30 -14.18
C ALA A 49 11.89 2.79 -13.86
N SER A 50 11.02 2.85 -14.87
CA SER A 50 9.64 3.34 -14.73
C SER A 50 8.69 2.25 -14.23
N HIS A 51 9.11 0.99 -14.27
CA HIS A 51 8.26 -0.13 -13.92
C HIS A 51 8.96 -1.13 -12.99
N LYS A 52 8.13 -1.81 -12.19
CA LYS A 52 8.57 -2.90 -11.32
C LYS A 52 7.70 -4.13 -11.57
N LEU A 53 8.25 -5.31 -11.27
CA LEU A 53 7.49 -6.56 -11.30
C LEU A 53 7.06 -6.96 -9.91
N LEU A 54 5.89 -7.58 -9.83
CA LEU A 54 5.41 -8.17 -8.60
C LEU A 54 6.22 -9.44 -8.25
N LYS A 55 6.75 -9.51 -7.03
CA LYS A 55 7.61 -10.59 -6.55
C LYS A 55 6.84 -11.87 -6.20
N ALA A 56 5.57 -11.75 -5.84
CA ALA A 56 4.69 -12.84 -5.42
C ALA A 56 3.25 -12.53 -5.81
N ASP A 57 2.35 -13.52 -5.75
CA ASP A 57 0.93 -13.27 -5.97
C ASP A 57 0.38 -12.37 -4.86
N PHE A 58 -0.35 -11.34 -5.28
CA PHE A 58 -0.89 -10.32 -4.39
C PHE A 58 -2.31 -9.96 -4.79
N GLY A 59 -3.18 -9.83 -3.79
CA GLY A 59 -4.57 -9.56 -4.03
C GLY A 59 -5.24 -8.74 -2.95
N TYR A 60 -6.51 -8.44 -3.19
CA TYR A 60 -7.37 -7.71 -2.28
C TYR A 60 -8.79 -8.25 -2.36
N VAL A 61 -9.42 -8.42 -1.20
CA VAL A 61 -10.84 -8.77 -1.11
C VAL A 61 -11.60 -7.53 -0.66
N ASP A 62 -12.55 -7.07 -1.48
CA ASP A 62 -13.35 -5.91 -1.13
C ASP A 62 -14.46 -6.21 -0.10
N LEU A 63 -15.21 -5.18 0.28
CA LEU A 63 -16.32 -5.29 1.24
C LEU A 63 -17.45 -6.21 0.75
N ASN A 64 -17.63 -6.32 -0.57
CA ASN A 64 -18.65 -7.17 -1.19
C ASN A 64 -18.16 -8.63 -1.33
N GLY A 65 -16.90 -8.90 -0.98
CA GLY A 65 -16.29 -10.21 -1.12
C GLY A 65 -15.76 -10.51 -2.52
N VAL A 66 -15.66 -9.51 -3.39
CA VAL A 66 -15.02 -9.68 -4.69
C VAL A 66 -13.51 -9.67 -4.49
N GLY A 67 -12.89 -10.79 -4.89
CA GLY A 67 -11.44 -10.95 -4.87
C GLY A 67 -10.79 -10.42 -6.14
N TRP A 68 -9.78 -9.58 -5.97
CA TRP A 68 -8.93 -9.05 -7.02
C TRP A 68 -7.53 -9.67 -6.84
N GLN A 69 -7.07 -10.48 -7.79
CA GLN A 69 -5.79 -11.20 -7.68
C GLN A 69 -4.86 -10.81 -8.81
N THR A 70 -3.64 -10.41 -8.44
CA THR A 70 -2.54 -10.12 -9.35
C THR A 70 -1.51 -11.23 -9.23
N ASN A 71 -1.04 -11.73 -10.38
CA ASN A 71 -0.04 -12.78 -10.40
C ASN A 71 1.36 -12.19 -10.26
N LYS A 72 2.27 -12.99 -9.73
CA LYS A 72 3.72 -12.77 -9.81
C LYS A 72 4.12 -12.36 -11.23
N GLU A 73 5.14 -11.52 -11.34
CA GLU A 73 5.71 -11.04 -12.61
C GLU A 73 4.77 -10.13 -13.41
N THR A 74 3.64 -9.71 -12.82
CA THR A 74 2.84 -8.61 -13.37
C THR A 74 3.62 -7.31 -13.27
N LYS A 75 3.69 -6.59 -14.39
CA LYS A 75 4.34 -5.27 -14.51
C LYS A 75 3.44 -4.17 -13.98
N THR A 76 3.99 -3.29 -13.14
CA THR A 76 3.31 -2.11 -12.60
C THR A 76 4.19 -0.88 -12.76
N ASP A 77 3.57 0.26 -13.03
CA ASP A 77 4.14 1.61 -13.08
C ASP A 77 3.99 2.37 -11.75
N GLY A 78 3.45 1.70 -10.71
CA GLY A 78 3.21 2.30 -9.41
C GLY A 78 1.97 3.20 -9.37
N ALA A 79 1.88 4.09 -8.38
CA ALA A 79 0.80 5.06 -8.33
C ALA A 79 1.07 6.21 -9.31
N SER A 80 0.24 6.36 -10.34
CA SER A 80 0.32 7.46 -11.32
C SER A 80 -0.11 8.81 -10.71
N ILE A 81 0.68 9.31 -9.76
CA ILE A 81 0.45 10.57 -9.04
C ILE A 81 1.14 11.72 -9.80
N PRO A 82 0.38 12.76 -10.22
CA PRO A 82 0.96 13.93 -10.88
C PRO A 82 2.09 14.57 -10.05
N PRO A 83 3.21 15.01 -10.67
CA PRO A 83 4.36 15.57 -9.93
C PRO A 83 4.00 16.72 -8.98
N LEU A 84 3.00 17.53 -9.33
CA LEU A 84 2.52 18.65 -8.52
C LEU A 84 1.93 18.21 -7.17
N LEU A 85 1.43 16.98 -7.07
CA LEU A 85 0.79 16.43 -5.87
C LEU A 85 1.74 15.59 -5.01
N GLN A 86 2.91 15.22 -5.54
CA GLN A 86 3.90 14.39 -4.84
C GLN A 86 4.42 15.03 -3.53
N PRO A 87 4.59 16.36 -3.40
CA PRO A 87 4.99 16.98 -2.13
C PRO A 87 3.99 16.79 -0.99
N PHE A 88 2.73 16.49 -1.30
CA PHE A 88 1.66 16.35 -0.31
C PHE A 88 1.25 14.89 -0.09
N VAL A 89 1.30 14.06 -1.14
CA VAL A 89 0.85 12.66 -1.12
C VAL A 89 2.01 11.70 -0.90
N GLY A 90 3.22 12.03 -1.35
CA GLY A 90 4.39 11.14 -1.31
C GLY A 90 4.75 10.56 -2.67
N SER A 91 5.67 9.60 -2.66
CA SER A 91 6.23 8.98 -3.87
C SER A 91 5.26 7.97 -4.52
N PRO A 92 5.30 7.76 -5.85
CA PRO A 92 4.60 6.66 -6.53
C PRO A 92 4.85 5.27 -5.95
N TRP A 93 5.98 5.10 -5.26
CA TRP A 93 6.46 3.84 -4.69
C TRP A 93 6.32 3.76 -3.16
N GLU A 94 5.72 4.77 -2.54
CA GLU A 94 5.50 4.80 -1.09
C GLU A 94 4.62 3.61 -0.66
N ASP A 95 4.98 2.97 0.46
CA ASP A 95 4.27 1.78 0.96
C ASP A 95 2.77 2.01 1.15
N GLY A 96 2.36 3.23 1.52
CA GLY A 96 0.95 3.58 1.73
C GLY A 96 0.07 3.42 0.48
N TYR A 97 0.61 3.65 -0.72
CA TYR A 97 -0.18 3.75 -1.96
C TYR A 97 0.14 2.63 -2.95
N ILE A 98 1.36 2.10 -2.93
CA ILE A 98 1.82 1.17 -3.95
C ILE A 98 0.98 -0.13 -4.01
N ARG A 99 0.54 -0.64 -2.86
CA ARG A 99 -0.34 -1.83 -2.79
C ARG A 99 -1.68 -1.58 -3.48
N ALA A 100 -2.27 -0.41 -3.25
CA ALA A 100 -3.54 -0.03 -3.89
C ALA A 100 -3.35 0.21 -5.39
N ALA A 101 -2.25 0.85 -5.79
CA ALA A 101 -1.92 1.12 -7.18
C ALA A 101 -1.78 -0.17 -8.01
N VAL A 102 -1.09 -1.19 -7.49
CA VAL A 102 -0.96 -2.51 -8.15
C VAL A 102 -2.32 -3.13 -8.44
N ILE A 103 -3.22 -3.16 -7.45
CA ILE A 103 -4.57 -3.71 -7.62
C ILE A 103 -5.39 -2.88 -8.62
N HIS A 104 -5.21 -1.55 -8.62
CA HIS A 104 -5.92 -0.64 -9.52
C HIS A 104 -5.51 -0.83 -10.99
N VAL A 105 -4.19 -0.93 -11.26
CA VAL A 105 -3.65 -1.17 -12.60
C VAL A 105 -4.17 -2.50 -13.17
N LEU A 106 -4.22 -3.55 -12.35
CA LEU A 106 -4.80 -4.83 -12.76
C LEU A 106 -6.28 -4.68 -13.16
N ARG A 107 -7.09 -3.99 -12.33
CA ARG A 107 -8.50 -3.77 -12.63
C ARG A 107 -8.68 -3.08 -13.98
N GLN A 108 -7.86 -2.06 -14.24
CA GLN A 108 -7.89 -1.34 -15.51
C GLN A 108 -7.51 -2.27 -16.68
N ALA A 109 -6.44 -3.06 -16.54
CA ALA A 109 -6.00 -4.01 -17.56
C ALA A 109 -7.07 -5.06 -17.90
N ARG A 110 -7.74 -5.65 -16.88
CA ARG A 110 -8.85 -6.59 -17.07
C ARG A 110 -9.99 -5.93 -17.86
N SER A 111 -10.41 -4.72 -17.47
CA SER A 111 -11.51 -4.03 -18.16
C SER A 111 -11.19 -3.72 -19.63
N ASN A 112 -9.92 -3.52 -19.97
CA ASN A 112 -9.50 -3.33 -21.37
C ASN A 112 -9.63 -4.63 -22.15
N LEU A 113 -9.13 -5.75 -21.59
CA LEU A 113 -9.26 -7.08 -22.20
C LEU A 113 -10.72 -7.49 -22.42
N GLU A 114 -11.61 -7.26 -21.45
CA GLU A 114 -13.04 -7.56 -21.57
C GLU A 114 -13.73 -6.73 -22.65
N ARG A 115 -13.37 -5.44 -22.77
CA ARG A 115 -13.87 -4.58 -23.85
C ARG A 115 -13.37 -5.03 -25.22
N ASP A 116 -12.11 -5.41 -25.33
CA ASP A 116 -11.54 -5.86 -26.60
C ASP A 116 -12.10 -7.23 -27.02
N ALA A 117 -12.29 -8.16 -26.08
CA ALA A 117 -12.97 -9.42 -26.33
C ALA A 117 -14.43 -9.20 -26.81
N SER A 118 -15.13 -8.23 -26.19
CA SER A 118 -16.50 -7.87 -26.57
C SER A 118 -16.59 -7.16 -27.93
N ARG A 119 -15.49 -6.60 -28.44
CA ARG A 119 -15.42 -5.99 -29.79
C ARG A 119 -15.13 -7.01 -30.89
N LEU A 120 -14.78 -8.24 -30.51
CA LEU A 120 -14.48 -9.34 -31.43
C LEU A 120 -15.66 -10.33 -31.60
N LEU A 121 -16.77 -10.10 -30.90
CA LEU A 121 -18.04 -10.83 -30.98
C LEU A 121 -19.09 -9.99 -31.71
#